data_AF-L0JZ42-F1
#
_entry.id   AF-L0JZ42-F1
#
_cell.length_a   1.000
_cell.length_b   1.000
_cell.length_c   1.000
_cell.angle_alpha   90.00
_cell.angle_beta   90.00
_cell.angle_gamma   90.00
#
_symmetry.space_group_name_H-M   'P 1'
#
loop_
_entity.id
_entity.type
_entity.pdbx_description
1 polymer ?
#
loop_
_entity_poly.entity_id
_entity_poly.type
_entity_poly.pdbx_seq_one_letter_code
_entity_poly.pdbx_strand_id
1 'polypeptide(L)'
;MVEKRTCDYTGEEIEPGTGIMYVQNDGTVLHFVDSKAEKNYKLGREPRDLEWTEAGRAGKGPAEAETAASEDADQDEVAEAAEDEDLEAETEAAEDETEDEPAGDETEDLEESEA
;
A
#
# COMPACT_ATOMS: atom_id res chain seq x y z
N MET A 1 7.59 -21.13 -10.47
CA MET A 1 7.39 -19.69 -10.76
C MET A 1 6.01 -19.34 -10.23
N VAL A 2 5.87 -18.20 -9.57
CA VAL A 2 4.61 -17.80 -8.94
C VAL A 2 3.80 -16.97 -9.93
N GLU A 3 2.49 -17.22 -10.02
CA GLU A 3 1.59 -16.46 -10.89
C GLU A 3 1.19 -15.14 -10.22
N LYS A 4 1.52 -14.02 -10.86
CA LYS A 4 0.98 -12.69 -10.51
C LYS A 4 -0.40 -12.53 -11.16
N ARG A 5 -1.35 -11.96 -10.42
CA ARG A 5 -2.72 -11.64 -10.90
C ARG A 5 -3.01 -10.17 -10.62
N THR A 6 -3.91 -9.57 -11.39
CA THR A 6 -4.33 -8.17 -11.20
C THR A 6 -5.74 -8.13 -10.61
N CYS A 7 -6.02 -7.14 -9.78
CA CYS A 7 -7.33 -6.88 -9.20
C CYS A 7 -8.26 -6.27 -10.25
N ASP A 8 -9.34 -6.97 -10.59
CA ASP A 8 -10.34 -6.56 -11.59
C ASP A 8 -11.12 -5.29 -11.17
N TYR A 9 -10.97 -4.84 -9.92
CA TYR A 9 -11.65 -3.67 -9.36
C TYR A 9 -10.73 -2.46 -9.14
N THR A 10 -9.56 -2.65 -8.53
CA THR A 10 -8.68 -1.54 -8.14
C THR A 10 -7.60 -1.22 -9.17
N GLY A 11 -7.24 -2.19 -10.03
CA GLY A 11 -6.11 -2.13 -10.96
C GLY A 11 -4.80 -2.70 -10.40
N GLU A 12 -4.71 -2.91 -9.08
CA GLU A 12 -3.47 -3.24 -8.39
C GLU A 12 -3.06 -4.72 -8.56
N GLU A 13 -1.76 -5.02 -8.44
CA GLU A 13 -1.28 -6.41 -8.42
C GLU A 13 -1.68 -7.11 -7.11
N ILE A 14 -2.17 -8.34 -7.22
CA ILE A 14 -2.56 -9.18 -6.09
C ILE A 14 -1.34 -9.99 -5.64
N GLU A 15 -0.92 -9.80 -4.39
CA GLU A 15 0.13 -10.60 -3.75
C GLU A 15 -0.23 -12.09 -3.78
N PRO A 16 0.63 -12.98 -4.31
CA PRO A 16 0.30 -14.40 -4.45
C PRO A 16 -0.09 -15.09 -3.13
N GLY A 17 -1.21 -15.81 -3.16
CA GLY A 17 -1.79 -16.43 -1.96
C GLY A 17 -2.74 -15.51 -1.19
N THR A 18 -2.85 -14.23 -1.57
CA THR A 18 -3.81 -13.26 -1.04
C THR A 18 -4.95 -13.04 -2.04
N GLY A 19 -5.99 -12.31 -1.61
CA GLY A 19 -7.13 -11.90 -2.44
C GLY A 19 -8.34 -12.83 -2.36
N ILE A 20 -9.39 -12.44 -3.09
CA ILE A 20 -10.70 -13.11 -3.10
C ILE A 20 -11.10 -13.36 -4.55
N MET A 21 -11.43 -14.62 -4.88
CA MET A 21 -12.02 -14.98 -6.16
C MET A 21 -13.55 -14.99 -6.04
N TYR A 22 -14.23 -14.15 -6.81
CA TYR A 22 -15.68 -14.02 -6.84
C TYR A 22 -16.23 -14.46 -8.19
N VAL A 23 -17.15 -15.41 -8.19
CA VAL A 23 -17.79 -15.94 -9.41
C VAL A 23 -19.20 -15.39 -9.51
N GLN A 24 -19.50 -14.69 -10.60
CA GLN A 24 -20.82 -14.16 -10.90
C GLN A 24 -21.75 -15.24 -11.50
N ASN A 25 -23.06 -14.98 -11.48
CA ASN A 25 -24.09 -15.91 -11.98
C ASN A 25 -24.02 -16.18 -13.50
N ASP A 26 -23.38 -15.30 -14.26
CA ASP A 26 -23.09 -15.45 -15.70
C ASP A 26 -21.84 -16.30 -15.97
N GLY A 27 -21.08 -16.65 -14.93
CA GLY A 27 -19.80 -17.35 -15.01
C GLY A 27 -18.56 -16.45 -15.06
N THR A 28 -18.73 -15.11 -15.01
CA THR A 28 -17.60 -14.18 -14.97
C THR A 28 -16.87 -14.28 -13.63
N VAL A 29 -15.56 -14.53 -13.67
CA VAL A 29 -14.69 -14.59 -12.49
C VAL A 29 -14.00 -13.23 -12.30
N LEU A 30 -14.15 -12.65 -11.12
CA LEU A 30 -13.49 -11.42 -10.69
C LEU A 30 -12.53 -11.72 -9.54
N HIS A 31 -11.37 -11.08 -9.55
CA HIS A 31 -10.34 -11.17 -8.51
C HIS A 31 -10.24 -9.83 -7.78
N PHE A 32 -10.38 -9.87 -6.47
CA PHE A 32 -10.19 -8.71 -5.60
C PHE A 32 -8.92 -8.87 -4.78
N VAL A 33 -8.16 -7.79 -4.61
CA VAL A 33 -6.99 -7.75 -3.72
C VAL A 33 -7.38 -7.92 -2.25
N ASP A 34 -8.54 -7.38 -1.85
CA ASP A 34 -9.01 -7.39 -0.46
C ASP A 34 -10.55 -7.33 -0.33
N SER A 35 -11.03 -7.42 0.91
CA SER A 35 -12.44 -7.31 1.28
C SER A 35 -13.02 -5.89 1.13
N LYS A 36 -12.21 -4.84 1.02
CA LYS A 36 -12.65 -3.45 0.79
C LYS A 36 -13.06 -3.29 -0.68
N ALA A 37 -12.27 -3.81 -1.62
CA ALA A 37 -12.60 -3.88 -3.03
C ALA A 37 -13.88 -4.69 -3.26
N GLU A 38 -13.96 -5.91 -2.69
CA GLU A 38 -15.13 -6.77 -2.79
C GLU A 38 -16.42 -6.11 -2.24
N LYS A 39 -16.33 -5.43 -1.09
CA LYS A 39 -17.46 -4.70 -0.50
C LYS A 39 -17.89 -3.50 -1.36
N ASN A 40 -16.96 -2.74 -1.93
CA ASN A 40 -17.31 -1.61 -2.80
C ASN A 40 -17.96 -2.06 -4.11
N TYR A 41 -17.49 -3.18 -4.69
CA TYR A 41 -18.15 -3.84 -5.81
C TYR A 41 -19.59 -4.27 -5.47
N LYS A 42 -19.79 -4.96 -4.34
CA LYS A 42 -21.13 -5.37 -3.85
C LYS A 42 -22.06 -4.19 -3.53
N LEU A 43 -21.51 -3.02 -3.21
CA LEU A 43 -22.26 -1.77 -3.03
C LEU A 43 -22.64 -1.09 -4.35
N GLY A 44 -22.26 -1.64 -5.50
CA GLY A 44 -22.55 -1.07 -6.83
C GLY A 44 -21.79 0.22 -7.13
N ARG A 45 -20.64 0.45 -6.48
CA ARG A 45 -19.78 1.61 -6.76
C ARG A 45 -18.85 1.30 -7.91
N GLU A 46 -18.84 2.15 -8.93
CA GLU A 46 -17.89 2.03 -10.04
C GLU A 46 -16.50 2.52 -9.59
N PRO A 47 -15.40 1.81 -9.92
CA PRO A 47 -14.07 2.20 -9.46
C PRO A 47 -13.63 3.56 -10.03
N ARG A 48 -14.13 3.94 -11.21
CA ARG A 48 -13.89 5.25 -11.84
C ARG A 48 -14.32 6.44 -10.97
N ASP A 49 -15.32 6.27 -10.11
CA ASP A 49 -15.79 7.33 -9.20
C ASP A 49 -15.00 7.37 -7.88
N LEU A 50 -14.16 6.36 -7.62
CA LEU A 50 -13.45 6.17 -6.37
C LEU A 50 -11.98 6.60 -6.48
N GLU A 51 -11.67 7.75 -5.89
CA GLU A 51 -10.36 8.42 -5.97
C GLU A 51 -9.18 7.59 -5.46
N TRP A 52 -9.44 6.56 -4.64
CA TRP A 52 -8.42 5.67 -4.11
C TRP A 52 -8.04 4.53 -5.07
N THR A 53 -8.85 4.22 -6.08
CA THR A 53 -8.53 3.20 -7.09
C THR A 53 -7.64 3.78 -8.18
N GLU A 54 -6.93 2.94 -8.94
CA GLU A 54 -6.15 3.39 -10.10
C GLU A 54 -7.05 4.04 -11.16
N ALA A 55 -8.20 3.45 -11.45
CA ALA A 55 -9.17 3.96 -12.42
C ALA A 55 -9.72 5.36 -12.05
N GLY A 56 -10.00 5.60 -10.76
CA GLY A 56 -10.46 6.90 -10.26
C GLY A 56 -9.36 7.95 -10.10
N ARG A 57 -8.09 7.53 -10.05
CA ARG A 57 -6.92 8.41 -10.19
C ARG A 57 -6.66 8.77 -11.65
N ALA A 58 -6.85 7.85 -12.60
CA ALA A 58 -6.65 8.12 -14.03
C ALA A 58 -7.71 9.05 -14.65
N GLY A 59 -8.91 9.13 -14.06
CA GLY A 59 -10.02 9.95 -14.55
C GLY A 59 -9.93 11.45 -14.23
N LYS A 60 -9.19 11.83 -13.18
CA LYS A 60 -8.71 13.21 -12.99
C LYS A 60 -7.28 13.30 -13.50
N GLY A 61 -6.90 14.40 -14.13
CA GLY A 61 -5.55 14.56 -14.68
C GLY A 61 -4.45 14.33 -13.62
N PRO A 62 -3.25 13.89 -14.04
CA PRO A 62 -2.23 13.38 -13.12
C PRO A 62 -1.86 14.41 -12.05
N ALA A 63 -2.18 14.09 -10.81
CA ALA A 63 -1.57 14.72 -9.64
C ALA A 63 -0.17 14.13 -9.44
N GLU A 64 0.79 14.73 -10.16
CA GLU A 64 2.21 14.81 -9.82
C GLU A 64 2.99 13.48 -9.72
N ALA A 65 3.60 13.08 -10.84
CA ALA A 65 4.74 12.15 -10.88
C ALA A 65 5.75 12.54 -11.98
N GLU A 66 6.02 13.83 -12.16
CA GLU A 66 7.17 14.32 -12.92
C GLU A 66 8.34 14.56 -11.96
N THR A 67 9.36 13.69 -11.98
CA THR A 67 10.82 13.98 -11.88
C THR A 67 11.60 12.73 -11.44
N ALA A 68 12.05 11.89 -12.39
CA ALA A 68 13.11 10.89 -12.16
C ALA A 68 13.65 10.25 -13.47
N ALA A 69 13.92 11.02 -14.54
CA ALA A 69 14.70 10.55 -15.70
C ALA A 69 15.08 11.71 -16.65
N SER A 70 16.13 12.45 -16.31
CA SER A 70 16.90 13.22 -17.31
C SER A 70 18.36 13.22 -16.87
N GLU A 71 19.06 12.14 -17.21
CA GLU A 71 20.52 12.10 -17.19
C GLU A 71 21.01 12.99 -18.35
N ASP A 72 21.24 14.28 -18.07
CA ASP A 72 21.96 15.16 -18.99
C ASP A 72 23.38 15.37 -18.45
N ALA A 73 24.35 14.87 -19.21
CA ALA A 73 25.75 14.80 -18.80
C ALA A 73 26.51 16.01 -19.33
N ASP A 74 26.57 17.08 -18.53
CA ASP A 74 27.44 18.22 -18.81
C ASP A 74 28.71 18.16 -17.93
N GLN A 75 29.86 18.23 -18.60
CA GLN A 75 31.19 18.20 -17.99
C GLN A 75 31.72 19.63 -17.91
N ASP A 76 32.13 20.09 -16.73
CA ASP A 76 33.18 21.11 -16.67
C ASP A 76 34.11 20.87 -15.48
N GLU A 77 35.41 20.95 -15.74
CA GLU A 77 36.50 20.54 -14.86
C GLU A 77 37.18 21.78 -14.28
N VAL A 78 37.12 22.00 -12.96
CA VAL A 78 37.88 23.10 -12.32
C VAL A 78 38.53 22.71 -10.99
N ALA A 79 39.84 22.44 -11.09
CA ALA A 79 40.91 22.72 -10.13
C ALA A 79 40.90 22.10 -8.71
N GLU A 80 41.86 21.19 -8.53
CA GLU A 80 42.48 20.81 -7.25
C GLU A 80 43.05 22.01 -6.45
N ALA A 81 42.78 22.05 -5.14
CA ALA A 81 43.72 22.56 -4.13
C ALA A 81 43.35 22.02 -2.72
N ALA A 82 44.38 21.63 -1.98
CA ALA A 82 44.41 21.14 -0.59
C ALA A 82 43.65 22.05 0.44
N GLU A 83 43.34 21.65 1.68
CA GLU A 83 44.17 20.91 2.66
C GLU A 83 43.34 20.05 3.66
N ASP A 84 44.04 19.12 4.34
CA ASP A 84 43.58 18.36 5.53
C ASP A 84 42.93 19.25 6.61
N GLU A 85 41.84 18.78 7.24
CA GLU A 85 41.87 18.61 8.70
C GLU A 85 40.91 17.51 9.20
N ASP A 86 41.47 16.62 10.01
CA ASP A 86 40.87 15.50 10.73
C ASP A 86 39.89 15.99 11.82
N LEU A 87 38.70 15.35 11.94
CA LEU A 87 38.08 15.17 13.26
C LEU A 87 37.05 14.02 13.25
N GLU A 88 37.40 12.90 13.88
CA GLU A 88 36.41 11.90 14.30
C GLU A 88 35.63 12.38 15.54
N ALA A 89 34.32 12.13 15.56
CA ALA A 89 33.46 12.36 16.72
C ALA A 89 32.33 11.31 16.76
N GLU A 90 32.69 10.12 17.20
CA GLU A 90 31.79 9.07 17.67
C GLU A 90 30.81 9.56 18.76
N THR A 91 29.50 9.28 18.59
CA THR A 91 28.56 9.14 19.71
C THR A 91 27.55 8.04 19.42
N GLU A 92 27.63 6.94 20.16
CA GLU A 92 26.63 5.89 20.21
C GLU A 92 25.42 6.27 21.12
N ALA A 93 24.45 5.34 21.19
CA ALA A 93 23.26 5.31 22.05
C ALA A 93 22.13 6.32 21.69
N ALA A 94 20.86 5.91 21.61
CA ALA A 94 20.22 4.88 22.42
C ALA A 94 19.10 4.14 21.69
N GLU A 95 19.03 2.86 21.99
CA GLU A 95 17.84 2.02 21.97
C GLU A 95 16.64 2.65 22.71
N ASP A 96 15.43 2.46 22.19
CA ASP A 96 14.20 2.32 22.99
C ASP A 96 13.32 1.26 22.32
N GLU A 97 13.31 0.07 22.92
CA GLU A 97 12.34 -0.98 22.60
C GLU A 97 11.22 -0.92 23.63
N THR A 98 9.98 -0.75 23.17
CA THR A 98 8.79 -0.99 23.99
C THR A 98 7.82 -1.91 23.26
N GLU A 99 7.99 -3.22 23.50
CA GLU A 99 6.93 -4.20 23.33
C GLU A 99 5.79 -3.92 24.33
N ASP A 100 4.54 -4.08 23.90
CA ASP A 100 3.40 -4.37 24.79
C ASP A 100 2.35 -5.18 24.00
N GLU A 101 2.48 -6.52 24.05
CA GLU A 101 1.36 -7.44 23.82
C GLU A 101 0.62 -7.71 25.17
N PRO A 102 -0.42 -8.55 25.24
CA PRO A 102 -1.78 -8.21 24.87
C PRO A 102 -2.76 -8.42 26.05
N ALA A 103 -3.98 -7.89 25.96
CA ALA A 103 -5.05 -8.20 26.90
C ALA A 103 -6.33 -8.67 26.17
N GLY A 104 -6.60 -9.98 26.26
CA GLY A 104 -7.95 -10.54 26.15
C GLY A 104 -8.55 -10.81 27.53
N ASP A 105 -9.76 -11.40 27.58
CA ASP A 105 -10.54 -11.75 28.80
C ASP A 105 -10.95 -10.52 29.68
N GLU A 106 -12.07 -10.42 30.40
CA GLU A 106 -13.36 -11.16 30.49
C GLU A 106 -14.51 -10.12 30.25
N THR A 107 -15.83 -10.33 30.33
CA THR A 107 -16.71 -11.45 30.76
C THR A 107 -17.90 -11.66 29.81
N GLU A 108 -18.70 -12.67 30.13
CA GLU A 108 -20.10 -12.91 29.74
C GLU A 108 -21.07 -11.88 30.38
N ASP A 109 -22.21 -11.60 29.75
CA ASP A 109 -23.41 -11.08 30.43
C ASP A 109 -24.66 -11.82 29.92
N LEU A 110 -25.23 -12.62 30.82
CA LEU A 110 -26.43 -13.42 30.64
C LEU A 110 -27.45 -12.93 31.68
N GLU A 111 -28.35 -12.03 31.29
CA GLU A 111 -29.59 -11.78 32.05
C GLU A 111 -30.82 -12.06 31.19
N GLU A 112 -31.50 -13.14 31.58
CA GLU A 112 -32.92 -13.26 31.91
C GLU A 112 -33.93 -12.36 31.13
N SER A 113 -34.86 -12.89 30.35
CA SER A 113 -35.98 -13.79 30.70
C SER A 113 -37.11 -13.17 31.53
N GLU A 114 -38.00 -12.43 30.86
CA GLU A 114 -39.44 -12.34 31.19
C GLU A 114 -40.20 -12.51 29.85
N ALA A 115 -41.04 -13.54 29.63
CA ALA A 115 -42.32 -13.89 30.27
C ALA A 115 -43.51 -13.10 29.70
#